data_AF-A0A968MX78-F1
#
_entry.id   AF-A0A968MX78-F1
#
_cell.length_a   1.000
_cell.length_b   1.000
_cell.length_c   1.000
_cell.angle_alpha   90.00
_cell.angle_beta   90.00
_cell.angle_gamma   90.00
#
_symmetry.space_group_name_H-M   'P 1'
#
loop_
_entity.id
_entity.type
_entity.pdbx_description
1 polymer ?
#
loop_
_entity_poly.entity_id
_entity_poly.type
_entity_poly.pdbx_seq_one_letter_code
_entity_poly.pdbx_strand_id
1 'polypeptide(L)'
;MMSDRLCLLFFLLLVLWVSTQALPEKINLIATILIAFLHFGLFLKHHNGSLKSLNRKAVLMNNASDYIKAGSIVLPVNLSDNWVEFHFSNYLGIDKPMVILENYEASLSWFPINWNILALPRITLDKKDEIKGIRWKSNIHSQNIREIDYVLIMGNTAYLKDEKWQELKNIILSNYKKIYASSDDYIWIFELRK
;
A
#
# COMPACT_ATOMS: atom_id res chain seq x y z
N MET A 1 -20.79 -16.59 11.41
CA MET A 1 -19.53 -16.09 12.00
C MET A 1 -19.85 -14.84 12.78
N MET A 2 -19.49 -14.79 14.07
CA MET A 2 -19.61 -13.55 14.85
C MET A 2 -18.68 -12.50 14.21
N SER A 3 -19.12 -11.26 14.01
CA SER A 3 -18.25 -10.26 13.36
C SER A 3 -17.02 -10.00 14.23
N ASP A 4 -15.84 -9.83 13.64
CA ASP A 4 -14.58 -9.61 14.38
C ASP A 4 -14.67 -8.46 15.39
N ARG A 5 -15.51 -7.46 15.10
CA ARG A 5 -15.81 -6.33 15.99
C ARG A 5 -16.50 -6.77 17.29
N LEU A 6 -17.40 -7.74 17.23
CA LEU A 6 -18.07 -8.30 18.42
C LEU A 6 -17.11 -9.14 19.24
N CYS A 7 -16.20 -9.89 18.60
CA CYS A 7 -15.15 -10.62 19.32
C CYS A 7 -14.26 -9.65 20.10
N LEU A 8 -13.83 -8.56 19.45
CA LEU A 8 -13.03 -7.51 20.10
C LEU A 8 -13.76 -6.88 21.28
N LEU A 9 -15.04 -6.52 21.11
CA LEU A 9 -15.84 -5.96 22.19
C LEU A 9 -15.97 -6.94 23.37
N PHE A 10 -16.22 -8.22 23.09
CA PHE A 10 -16.27 -9.27 24.10
C PHE A 10 -14.95 -9.36 24.89
N PHE A 11 -13.81 -9.43 24.21
CA PHE A 11 -12.51 -9.49 24.88
C PHE A 11 -12.17 -8.21 25.64
N LEU A 12 -12.55 -7.03 25.13
CA LEU A 12 -12.36 -5.77 25.83
C LEU A 12 -13.16 -5.74 27.15
N LEU A 13 -14.44 -6.13 27.10
CA LEU A 13 -15.29 -6.23 28.28
C LEU A 13 -14.77 -7.29 29.26
N LEU A 14 -14.25 -8.41 28.75
CA LEU A 14 -13.63 -9.45 29.56
C LEU A 14 -12.39 -8.92 30.29
N VAL A 15 -11.51 -8.19 29.60
CA VAL A 15 -10.32 -7.57 30.20
C VAL A 15 -10.72 -6.56 31.28
N LEU A 16 -11.72 -5.70 31.02
CA LEU A 16 -12.23 -4.75 32.01
C LEU A 16 -12.80 -5.48 33.23
N TRP A 17 -13.60 -6.51 33.01
CA TRP A 17 -14.18 -7.31 34.09
C TRP A 17 -13.10 -8.01 34.93
N VAL A 18 -12.08 -8.61 34.31
CA VAL A 18 -10.96 -9.23 35.03
C VAL A 18 -10.15 -8.19 35.80
N SER A 19 -9.87 -7.03 35.19
CA SER A 19 -9.08 -5.96 35.81
C SER A 19 -9.75 -5.29 37.02
N THR A 20 -11.08 -5.42 37.14
CA THR A 20 -11.85 -4.87 38.27
C THR A 20 -12.02 -5.85 39.42
N GLN A 21 -11.56 -7.10 39.27
CA GLN A 21 -11.59 -8.06 40.37
C GLN A 21 -10.55 -7.71 41.43
N ALA A 22 -10.97 -7.65 42.69
CA ALA A 22 -10.06 -7.48 43.82
C ALA A 22 -9.26 -8.77 44.05
N LEU A 23 -8.06 -8.83 43.46
CA LEU A 23 -7.13 -9.93 43.67
C LEU A 23 -6.12 -9.59 44.76
N PRO A 24 -5.71 -10.57 45.60
CA PRO A 24 -4.57 -10.39 46.49
C PRO A 24 -3.33 -9.93 45.72
N GLU A 25 -2.58 -8.95 46.26
CA GLU A 25 -1.47 -8.28 45.56
C GLU A 25 -0.46 -9.24 44.93
N LYS A 26 -0.11 -10.32 45.63
CA LYS A 26 0.83 -11.34 45.13
C LYS A 26 0.31 -12.07 43.88
N ILE A 27 -0.98 -12.40 43.86
CA ILE A 27 -1.62 -13.06 42.72
C ILE A 27 -1.68 -12.09 41.54
N ASN A 28 -2.03 -10.82 41.79
CA ASN A 28 -2.05 -9.79 40.76
C ASN A 28 -0.67 -9.59 40.12
N LEU A 29 0.39 -9.53 40.95
CA LEU A 29 1.77 -9.42 40.47
C LEU A 29 2.17 -10.61 39.59
N ILE A 30 1.91 -11.83 40.05
CA ILE A 30 2.23 -13.06 39.28
C ILE A 30 1.47 -13.08 37.96
N ALA A 31 0.16 -12.78 37.98
CA ALA A 31 -0.67 -12.74 36.79
C ALA A 31 -0.16 -11.68 35.79
N THR A 32 0.21 -10.49 36.27
CA THR A 32 0.76 -9.42 35.44
C THR A 32 2.07 -9.85 34.76
N ILE A 33 2.99 -10.46 35.51
CA ILE A 33 4.26 -10.96 34.97
C ILE A 33 3.99 -12.04 33.91
N LEU A 34 3.08 -12.98 34.19
CA LEU A 34 2.73 -14.05 33.26
C LEU A 34 2.11 -13.50 31.96
N ILE A 35 1.17 -12.57 32.08
CA ILE A 35 0.53 -11.91 30.92
C ILE A 35 1.58 -11.17 30.09
N ALA A 36 2.45 -10.39 30.73
CA ALA A 36 3.52 -9.68 30.03
C ALA A 36 4.45 -10.68 29.31
N PHE A 37 4.89 -11.73 29.99
CA PHE A 37 5.73 -12.77 29.41
C PHE A 37 5.09 -13.45 28.19
N LEU A 38 3.82 -13.85 28.31
CA LEU A 38 3.06 -14.44 27.19
C LEU A 38 2.90 -13.45 26.04
N HIS A 39 2.57 -12.19 26.33
CA HIS A 39 2.41 -11.15 25.32
C HIS A 39 3.71 -10.92 24.55
N PHE A 40 4.83 -10.72 25.24
CA PHE A 40 6.14 -10.53 24.59
C PHE A 40 6.60 -11.80 23.87
N GLY A 41 6.33 -12.99 24.40
CA GLY A 41 6.63 -14.26 23.73
C GLY A 41 5.87 -14.40 22.40
N LEU A 42 4.57 -14.09 22.39
CA LEU A 42 3.75 -14.08 21.18
C LEU A 42 4.20 -13.00 20.20
N PHE A 43 4.47 -11.79 20.68
CA PHE A 43 4.96 -10.68 19.87
C PHE A 43 6.28 -11.03 19.15
N LEU A 44 7.26 -11.50 19.90
CA LEU A 44 8.59 -11.84 19.36
C LEU A 44 8.54 -13.03 18.41
N LYS A 45 7.70 -14.04 18.69
CA LYS A 45 7.60 -15.24 17.86
C LYS A 45 6.77 -15.03 16.60
N HIS A 46 5.65 -14.30 16.69
CA HIS A 46 4.64 -14.26 15.62
C HIS A 46 4.63 -12.95 14.85
N HIS A 47 4.78 -11.80 15.53
CA HIS A 47 4.63 -10.50 14.88
C HIS A 47 5.95 -9.91 14.39
N ASN A 48 7.05 -10.15 15.11
CA ASN A 48 8.35 -9.56 14.78
C ASN A 48 8.85 -9.92 13.38
N GLY A 49 8.62 -11.15 12.92
CA GLY A 49 9.00 -11.58 11.56
C GLY A 49 8.26 -10.80 10.48
N SER A 50 6.93 -10.71 10.61
CA SER A 50 6.09 -9.95 9.69
C SER A 50 6.40 -8.45 9.73
N LEU A 51 6.61 -7.87 10.91
CA LEU A 51 7.00 -6.47 11.07
C LEU A 51 8.34 -6.17 10.38
N LYS A 52 9.36 -7.01 10.58
CA LYS A 52 10.65 -6.86 9.89
C LYS A 52 10.52 -6.96 8.38
N SER A 53 9.70 -7.90 7.89
CA SER A 53 9.43 -8.06 6.45
C SER A 53 8.74 -6.83 5.87
N LEU A 54 7.68 -6.34 6.52
CA LEU A 54 6.95 -5.13 6.12
C LEU A 54 7.86 -3.90 6.15
N ASN A 55 8.64 -3.72 7.22
CA ASN A 55 9.60 -2.62 7.32
C ASN A 55 10.64 -2.67 6.18
N ARG A 56 11.18 -3.85 5.88
CA ARG A 56 12.11 -4.00 4.75
C ARG A 56 11.46 -3.58 3.43
N LYS A 57 10.22 -3.99 3.16
CA LYS A 57 9.47 -3.60 1.95
C LYS A 57 9.20 -2.10 1.90
N ALA A 58 8.84 -1.48 3.01
CA ALA A 58 8.63 -0.03 3.09
C ALA A 58 9.93 0.75 2.80
N VAL A 59 11.06 0.30 3.36
CA VAL A 59 12.39 0.88 3.08
C VAL A 59 12.77 0.69 1.60
N LEU A 60 12.57 -0.51 1.04
CA LEU A 60 12.83 -0.76 -0.38
C LEU A 60 11.98 0.16 -1.27
N MET A 61 10.72 0.40 -0.89
CA MET A 61 9.86 1.33 -1.61
C MET A 61 10.36 2.77 -1.52
N ASN A 62 10.74 3.26 -0.34
CA ASN A 62 11.31 4.61 -0.23
C ASN A 62 12.60 4.75 -1.07
N ASN A 63 13.49 3.77 -1.00
CA ASN A 63 14.73 3.76 -1.80
C ASN A 63 14.45 3.70 -3.31
N ALA A 64 13.37 3.03 -3.74
CA ALA A 64 12.97 3.00 -5.14
C ALA A 64 12.59 4.39 -5.67
N SER A 65 12.23 5.34 -4.78
CA SER A 65 11.95 6.72 -5.16
C SER A 65 13.13 7.39 -5.86
N ASP A 66 14.38 7.02 -5.57
CA ASP A 66 15.59 7.61 -6.17
C ASP A 66 15.64 7.48 -7.69
N TYR A 67 14.93 6.49 -8.24
CA TYR A 67 14.85 6.23 -9.68
C TYR A 67 13.73 7.01 -10.38
N ILE A 68 12.88 7.71 -9.63
CA ILE A 68 11.75 8.51 -10.12
C ILE A 68 12.11 9.99 -10.04
N LYS A 69 11.82 10.77 -11.09
CA LYS A 69 12.06 12.22 -11.07
C LYS A 69 11.05 12.96 -10.19
N ALA A 70 11.49 14.06 -9.58
CA ALA A 70 10.60 14.92 -8.80
C ALA A 70 9.50 15.50 -9.69
N GLY A 71 8.27 15.59 -9.17
CA GLY A 71 7.10 16.14 -9.86
C GLY A 71 6.48 15.20 -10.90
N SER A 72 6.95 13.95 -11.01
CA SER A 72 6.42 12.98 -11.95
C SER A 72 5.09 12.35 -11.51
N ILE A 73 4.33 11.87 -12.49
CA ILE A 73 3.09 11.10 -12.30
C ILE A 73 3.43 9.61 -12.30
N VAL A 74 3.07 8.91 -11.21
CA VAL A 74 3.38 7.50 -11.00
C VAL A 74 2.08 6.70 -10.91
N LEU A 75 1.93 5.69 -11.76
CA LEU A 75 0.87 4.69 -11.64
C LEU A 75 1.39 3.48 -10.84
N PRO A 76 0.97 3.31 -9.58
CA PRO A 76 1.25 2.10 -8.84
C PRO A 76 0.30 0.97 -9.22
N VAL A 77 0.86 -0.22 -9.42
CA VAL A 77 0.14 -1.47 -9.65
C VAL A 77 0.57 -2.45 -8.57
N ASN A 78 -0.38 -2.74 -7.68
CA ASN A 78 -0.15 -3.66 -6.59
C ASN A 78 -0.59 -5.09 -6.97
N LEU A 79 0.39 -5.97 -7.03
CA LEU A 79 0.29 -7.42 -7.26
C LEU A 79 0.63 -8.21 -5.98
N SER A 80 0.61 -7.57 -4.81
CA SER A 80 0.80 -8.22 -3.50
C SER A 80 -0.51 -8.81 -3.01
N ASP A 81 -0.43 -10.02 -2.45
CA ASP A 81 -1.55 -10.65 -1.73
C ASP A 81 -1.70 -10.12 -0.29
N ASN A 82 -0.79 -9.25 0.15
CA ASN A 82 -0.81 -8.70 1.49
C ASN A 82 -1.59 -7.38 1.54
N TRP A 83 -2.77 -7.41 2.14
CA TRP A 83 -3.65 -6.25 2.29
C TRP A 83 -2.99 -5.07 3.02
N VAL A 84 -2.03 -5.32 3.91
CA VAL A 84 -1.31 -4.25 4.64
C VAL A 84 -0.46 -3.40 3.70
N GLU A 85 -0.09 -3.97 2.54
CA GLU A 85 0.80 -3.32 1.58
C GLU A 85 0.04 -2.47 0.55
N PHE A 86 -1.28 -2.36 0.67
CA PHE A 86 -2.12 -1.69 -0.33
C PHE A 86 -1.71 -0.24 -0.60
N HIS A 87 -1.27 0.47 0.45
CA HIS A 87 -0.85 1.87 0.37
C HIS A 87 0.67 2.05 0.37
N PHE A 88 1.45 0.97 0.22
CA PHE A 88 2.90 1.07 0.30
C PHE A 88 3.48 1.95 -0.81
N SER A 89 2.81 2.06 -1.95
CA SER A 89 3.26 2.97 -3.01
C SER A 89 3.47 4.42 -2.54
N ASN A 90 2.74 4.86 -1.51
CA ASN A 90 2.88 6.21 -0.95
C ASN A 90 4.22 6.47 -0.24
N TYR A 91 4.96 5.42 0.15
CA TYR A 91 6.34 5.57 0.65
C TYR A 91 7.29 6.14 -0.40
N LEU A 92 6.96 6.05 -1.70
CA LEU A 92 7.75 6.69 -2.76
C LEU A 92 7.83 8.22 -2.59
N GLY A 93 6.77 8.84 -2.07
CA GLY A 93 6.60 10.30 -2.05
C GLY A 93 7.07 10.99 -0.76
N ILE A 94 7.77 10.29 0.13
CA ILE A 94 8.15 10.83 1.45
C ILE A 94 9.13 11.99 1.31
N ASP A 95 10.24 11.74 0.63
CA ASP A 95 11.37 12.68 0.57
C ASP A 95 11.34 13.58 -0.67
N LYS A 96 10.41 13.31 -1.60
CA LYS A 96 10.38 13.95 -2.92
C LYS A 96 8.95 14.12 -3.44
N PRO A 97 8.58 15.32 -3.92
CA PRO A 97 7.23 15.55 -4.44
C PRO A 97 6.99 14.69 -5.69
N MET A 98 5.82 14.06 -5.74
CA MET A 98 5.34 13.27 -6.87
C MET A 98 3.82 13.16 -6.83
N VAL A 99 3.20 12.83 -7.96
CA VAL A 99 1.78 12.53 -8.05
C VAL A 99 1.61 11.02 -8.14
N ILE A 100 1.34 10.37 -7.01
CA ILE A 100 1.05 8.94 -6.95
C ILE A 100 -0.45 8.76 -7.18
N LEU A 101 -0.81 8.01 -8.21
CA LEU A 101 -2.21 7.87 -8.65
C LEU A 101 -3.07 6.97 -7.74
N GLU A 102 -2.46 6.39 -6.71
CA GLU A 102 -3.16 5.78 -5.58
C GLU A 102 -3.27 6.82 -4.46
N ASN A 103 -4.49 7.28 -4.19
CA ASN A 103 -4.80 8.02 -2.98
C ASN A 103 -6.20 7.60 -2.52
N TYR A 104 -6.22 6.59 -1.64
CA TYR A 104 -7.43 6.09 -1.01
C TYR A 104 -8.22 7.18 -0.27
N GLU A 105 -7.53 8.02 0.50
CA GLU A 105 -8.19 9.01 1.36
C GLU A 105 -8.95 10.05 0.53
N ALA A 106 -8.32 10.65 -0.48
CA ALA A 106 -8.95 11.65 -1.35
C ALA A 106 -10.00 11.06 -2.31
N SER A 107 -10.01 9.73 -2.46
CA SER A 107 -10.99 9.01 -3.28
C SER A 107 -12.28 8.68 -2.54
N LEU A 108 -12.31 8.86 -1.22
CA LEU A 108 -13.43 8.53 -0.35
C LEU A 108 -14.03 9.79 0.27
N SER A 109 -15.35 9.84 0.36
CA SER A 109 -16.06 11.06 0.81
C SER A 109 -16.13 11.21 2.33
N TRP A 110 -15.54 10.31 3.12
CA TRP A 110 -15.54 10.40 4.60
C TRP A 110 -14.25 10.94 5.19
N PHE A 111 -13.19 11.09 4.40
CA PHE A 111 -11.99 11.81 4.82
C PHE A 111 -12.17 13.31 4.58
N PRO A 112 -11.49 14.19 5.34
CA PRO A 112 -11.60 15.64 5.17
C PRO A 112 -10.84 16.17 3.94
N ILE A 113 -10.48 15.30 2.98
CA ILE A 113 -9.76 15.64 1.77
C ILE A 113 -10.49 15.05 0.56
N ASN A 114 -10.54 15.78 -0.54
CA ASN A 114 -11.17 15.34 -1.79
C ASN A 114 -10.34 15.78 -2.99
N TRP A 115 -10.37 14.99 -4.05
CA TRP A 115 -9.83 15.40 -5.34
C TRP A 115 -10.62 16.58 -5.92
N ASN A 116 -9.92 17.62 -6.38
CA ASN A 116 -10.52 18.65 -7.23
C ASN A 116 -10.58 18.14 -8.68
N ILE A 117 -11.55 17.27 -8.97
CA ILE A 117 -11.68 16.60 -10.28
C ILE A 117 -11.75 17.60 -11.44
N LEU A 118 -12.42 18.74 -11.26
CA LEU A 118 -12.55 19.75 -12.32
C LEU A 118 -11.21 20.38 -12.70
N ALA A 119 -10.28 20.51 -11.74
CA ALA A 119 -8.96 21.09 -11.97
C ALA A 119 -7.88 20.04 -12.34
N LEU A 120 -8.18 18.74 -12.25
CA LEU A 120 -7.22 17.71 -12.64
C LEU A 120 -6.94 17.76 -14.16
N PRO A 121 -5.72 17.42 -14.59
CA PRO A 121 -5.46 17.12 -15.99
C PRO A 121 -6.13 15.79 -16.41
N ARG A 122 -6.20 15.57 -17.72
CA ARG A 122 -6.52 14.26 -18.28
C ARG A 122 -5.27 13.40 -18.24
N ILE A 123 -5.20 12.49 -17.28
CA ILE A 123 -4.07 11.59 -17.07
C ILE A 123 -4.28 10.32 -17.90
N THR A 124 -3.31 9.97 -18.73
CA THR A 124 -3.39 8.84 -19.67
C THR A 124 -2.26 7.82 -19.51
N LEU A 125 -2.56 6.58 -19.87
CA LEU A 125 -1.61 5.48 -20.08
C LEU A 125 -1.80 4.95 -21.50
N ASP A 126 -0.81 5.13 -22.37
CA ASP A 126 -0.91 4.85 -23.81
C ASP A 126 -2.15 5.51 -24.44
N LYS A 127 -2.36 6.80 -24.13
CA LYS A 127 -3.53 7.58 -24.57
C LYS A 127 -4.90 7.07 -24.09
N LYS A 128 -4.93 6.10 -23.17
CA LYS A 128 -6.17 5.58 -22.55
C LYS A 128 -6.37 6.20 -21.18
N ASP A 129 -7.63 6.42 -20.80
CA ASP A 129 -8.02 6.94 -19.48
C ASP A 129 -8.15 5.84 -18.41
N GLU A 130 -8.32 4.59 -18.84
CA GLU A 130 -8.30 3.39 -17.99
C GLU A 130 -7.87 2.17 -18.81
N ILE A 131 -7.47 1.10 -18.14
CA ILE A 131 -7.20 -0.21 -18.76
C ILE A 131 -7.89 -1.31 -17.97
N LYS A 132 -7.99 -2.53 -18.52
CA LYS A 132 -8.69 -3.65 -17.89
C LYS A 132 -8.19 -3.88 -16.45
N GLY A 133 -9.07 -3.61 -15.49
CA GLY A 133 -8.81 -3.83 -14.06
C GLY A 133 -7.96 -2.77 -13.36
N ILE A 134 -7.60 -1.66 -14.01
CA ILE A 134 -6.87 -0.54 -13.41
C ILE A 134 -7.56 0.78 -13.76
N ARG A 135 -7.91 1.54 -12.73
CA ARG A 135 -8.51 2.86 -12.84
C ARG A 135 -7.77 3.84 -11.95
N TRP A 136 -7.57 5.06 -12.44
CA TRP A 136 -7.02 6.17 -11.68
C TRP A 136 -7.94 7.38 -11.76
N LYS A 137 -7.78 8.32 -10.82
CA LYS A 137 -8.53 9.58 -10.84
C LYS A 137 -7.93 10.50 -11.90
N SER A 138 -8.79 11.03 -12.77
CA SER A 138 -8.43 11.84 -13.93
C SER A 138 -9.63 12.70 -14.35
N ASN A 139 -9.39 13.83 -15.00
CA ASN A 139 -10.44 14.61 -15.64
C ASN A 139 -10.49 14.31 -17.15
N ILE A 140 -11.36 13.38 -17.55
CA ILE A 140 -11.47 12.93 -18.95
C ILE A 140 -11.89 14.05 -19.93
N HIS A 141 -12.45 15.14 -19.42
CA HIS A 141 -12.89 16.29 -20.23
C HIS A 141 -11.82 17.40 -20.31
N SER A 142 -10.72 17.28 -19.57
CA SER A 142 -9.64 18.26 -19.58
C SER A 142 -8.88 18.23 -20.89
N GLN A 143 -8.58 19.41 -21.44
CA GLN A 143 -7.71 19.57 -22.60
C GLN A 143 -6.22 19.50 -22.22
N ASN A 144 -5.90 19.61 -20.92
CA ASN A 144 -4.54 19.43 -20.42
C ASN A 144 -4.26 17.94 -20.24
N ILE A 145 -3.65 17.31 -21.26
CA ILE A 145 -3.32 15.89 -21.24
C ILE A 145 -1.94 15.69 -20.63
N ARG A 146 -1.84 14.75 -19.70
CA ARG A 146 -0.58 14.35 -19.05
C ARG A 146 -0.45 12.84 -19.12
N GLU A 147 0.62 12.37 -19.75
CA GLU A 147 0.93 10.94 -19.76
C GLU A 147 1.54 10.53 -18.42
N ILE A 148 1.29 9.29 -18.00
CA ILE A 148 1.95 8.70 -16.83
C ILE A 148 3.46 8.61 -17.11
N ASP A 149 4.28 9.20 -16.24
CA ASP A 149 5.74 9.22 -16.41
C ASP A 149 6.37 7.87 -16.02
N TYR A 150 5.84 7.27 -14.94
CA TYR A 150 6.36 6.01 -14.39
C TYR A 150 5.25 5.03 -14.05
N VAL A 151 5.49 3.75 -14.32
CA VAL A 151 4.68 2.64 -13.80
C VAL A 151 5.49 1.90 -12.74
N LEU A 152 4.95 1.85 -11.53
CA LEU A 152 5.48 1.08 -10.41
C LEU A 152 4.72 -0.25 -10.36
N ILE A 153 5.43 -1.38 -10.44
CA ILE A 153 4.88 -2.70 -10.13
C ILE A 153 5.42 -3.13 -8.77
N MET A 154 4.55 -3.51 -7.85
CA MET A 154 4.95 -4.10 -6.57
C MET A 154 4.23 -5.42 -6.32
N GLY A 155 4.89 -6.42 -5.73
CA GLY A 155 4.26 -7.71 -5.44
C GLY A 155 4.78 -8.87 -6.29
N ASN A 156 3.95 -9.90 -6.45
CA ASN A 156 4.31 -11.09 -7.21
C ASN A 156 4.20 -10.83 -8.72
N THR A 157 5.34 -10.59 -9.36
CA THR A 157 5.42 -10.27 -10.80
C THR A 157 5.00 -11.43 -11.70
N ALA A 158 4.89 -12.66 -11.18
CA ALA A 158 4.34 -13.79 -11.92
C ALA A 158 2.89 -13.54 -12.37
N TYR A 159 2.12 -12.74 -11.62
CA TYR A 159 0.74 -12.36 -11.98
C TYR A 159 0.65 -11.55 -13.27
N LEU A 160 1.73 -10.91 -13.73
CA LEU A 160 1.73 -10.26 -15.06
C LEU A 160 1.50 -11.24 -16.23
N LYS A 161 1.55 -12.56 -15.98
CA LYS A 161 1.19 -13.60 -16.96
C LYS A 161 -0.32 -13.85 -17.05
N ASP A 162 -1.09 -13.44 -16.05
CA ASP A 162 -2.53 -13.68 -16.02
C ASP A 162 -3.25 -12.82 -17.06
N GLU A 163 -4.35 -13.32 -17.61
CA GLU A 163 -5.12 -12.64 -18.67
C GLU A 163 -5.54 -11.21 -18.27
N LYS A 164 -5.84 -11.00 -16.98
CA LYS A 164 -6.20 -9.69 -16.42
C LYS A 164 -5.14 -8.63 -16.66
N TRP A 165 -3.86 -8.99 -16.65
CA TRP A 165 -2.73 -8.05 -16.69
C TRP A 165 -2.03 -7.97 -18.06
N GLN A 166 -2.50 -8.72 -19.05
CA GLN A 166 -1.89 -8.74 -20.39
C GLN A 166 -1.89 -7.37 -21.07
N GLU A 167 -2.96 -6.60 -20.91
CA GLU A 167 -3.04 -5.24 -21.46
C GLU A 167 -1.97 -4.32 -20.86
N LEU A 168 -1.87 -4.29 -19.52
CA LEU A 168 -0.83 -3.54 -18.81
C LEU A 168 0.56 -3.97 -19.28
N LYS A 169 0.82 -5.29 -19.33
CA LYS A 169 2.10 -5.84 -19.73
C LYS A 169 2.49 -5.39 -21.14
N ASN A 170 1.56 -5.44 -22.09
CA ASN A 170 1.82 -5.02 -23.47
C ASN A 170 2.19 -3.53 -23.54
N ILE A 171 1.44 -2.66 -22.85
CA ILE A 171 1.71 -1.22 -22.79
C ILE A 171 3.09 -0.93 -22.18
N ILE A 172 3.43 -1.59 -21.06
CA ILE A 172 4.72 -1.40 -20.41
C ILE A 172 5.86 -1.83 -21.35
N LEU A 173 5.73 -2.97 -22.04
CA LEU A 173 6.78 -3.47 -22.92
C LEU A 173 6.97 -2.62 -24.18
N SER A 174 5.90 -2.05 -24.71
CA SER A 174 5.95 -1.20 -25.92
C SER A 174 6.44 0.20 -25.62
N ASN A 175 5.90 0.84 -24.58
CA ASN A 175 6.02 2.29 -24.39
C ASN A 175 6.92 2.67 -23.22
N TYR A 176 7.26 1.74 -22.33
CA TYR A 176 8.07 2.01 -21.16
C TYR A 176 9.39 1.22 -21.18
N LYS A 177 10.37 1.70 -20.41
CA LYS A 177 11.66 1.05 -20.20
C LYS A 177 11.79 0.72 -18.71
N LYS A 178 12.10 -0.52 -18.38
CA LYS A 178 12.46 -0.91 -17.00
C LYS A 178 13.76 -0.20 -16.62
N ILE A 179 13.72 0.64 -15.60
CA ILE A 179 14.90 1.38 -15.10
C ILE A 179 15.38 0.87 -13.75
N TYR A 180 14.54 0.14 -13.02
CA TYR A 180 14.88 -0.40 -11.72
C TYR A 180 14.15 -1.73 -11.44
N ALA A 181 14.83 -2.60 -10.69
CA ALA A 181 14.25 -3.73 -9.98
C ALA A 181 14.91 -3.81 -8.60
N SER A 182 14.12 -4.05 -7.55
CA SER A 182 14.66 -4.37 -6.24
C SER A 182 15.40 -5.71 -6.26
N SER A 183 16.32 -5.89 -5.31
CA SER A 183 17.14 -7.10 -5.20
C SER A 183 16.34 -8.40 -5.02
N ASP A 184 15.12 -8.30 -4.48
CA ASP A 184 14.19 -9.41 -4.27
C ASP A 184 13.12 -9.52 -5.36
N ASP A 185 13.29 -8.77 -6.46
CA ASP A 185 12.36 -8.71 -7.61
C ASP A 185 10.94 -8.27 -7.26
N TYR A 186 10.75 -7.71 -6.06
CA TYR A 186 9.45 -7.32 -5.52
C TYR A 186 8.93 -5.98 -6.06
N ILE A 187 9.82 -5.06 -6.40
CA ILE A 187 9.50 -3.71 -6.87
C ILE A 187 10.18 -3.48 -8.21
N TRP A 188 9.41 -3.16 -9.25
CA TRP A 188 9.91 -2.73 -10.56
C TRP A 188 9.45 -1.32 -10.87
N ILE A 189 10.33 -0.52 -11.47
CA ILE A 189 9.99 0.80 -12.00
C ILE A 189 10.24 0.82 -13.50
N PHE A 190 9.23 1.30 -14.22
CA PHE A 190 9.26 1.51 -15.65
C PHE A 190 9.08 3.00 -15.94
N GLU A 191 9.96 3.58 -16.75
CA GLU A 191 9.93 4.98 -17.21
C GLU A 191 9.37 5.05 -18.62
N LEU A 192 8.51 6.03 -18.90
CA LEU A 192 7.97 6.29 -20.23
C LEU A 192 9.11 6.58 -21.22
N ARG A 193 9.10 5.91 -22.39
CA ARG A 193 10.03 6.19 -23.48
C ARG A 193 9.62 7.51 -24.14
N LYS A 194 10.56 8.44 -24.23
CA LYS A 194 10.41 9.66 -25.02
C LYS A 194 10.69 9.40 -26.50
#